data_AF-A0A4V1RQI5-F1
#
_entry.id   AF-A0A4V1RQI5-F1
#
_cell.length_a   1.000
_cell.length_b   1.000
_cell.length_c   1.000
_cell.angle_alpha   90.00
_cell.angle_beta   90.00
_cell.angle_gamma   90.00
#
_symmetry.space_group_name_H-M   'P 1'
#
loop_
_entity.id
_entity.type
_entity.pdbx_description
1 polymer ?
#
loop_
_entity_poly.entity_id
_entity_poly.type
_entity_poly.pdbx_seq_one_letter_code
_entity_poly.pdbx_strand_id
1 'polypeptide(L)'
;MSRTLLMVGTRKGLWLGTSDEARTSWEWTGPHFPMEEVYSVMVDTRGDTPRLLAGASSSWLGPQVWRSDDLGATWGETPNGAARFPEDTGATLARVWQLQPGLSADGGDGVVWAGTEPGAVFRSTDRGETFSLVRGLWDHPHRAEWNEGFGGQAFHTILPHPSDPQRVLVALSTGGVYVTSDGGETWDPSNTGIKAEFFPGERNYPEFGQCVHKVARDAVDPERLYLQNHGGVYRSDDGGASWQDIAPGLPTEFGFAMVAHPHRADTAYNFPITGAEARWPVEGCARVYRTTDAGASWEPLGGGALPDGYFTAVMRDAMCADDHDQVGLYFGGRNGGVWASPDEGSTWQEIHKDLPDVLVVRAAQVG
;
A
#
# COMPACT_ATOMS: atom_id res chain seq x y z
N MET A 1 -27.16 7.28 0.13
CA MET A 1 -27.01 6.51 -1.13
C MET A 1 -25.53 6.34 -1.24
N SER A 2 -25.03 5.11 -1.11
CA SER A 2 -23.59 4.89 -1.00
C SER A 2 -22.90 5.18 -2.33
N ARG A 3 -21.77 5.87 -2.27
CA ARG A 3 -20.89 6.17 -3.39
C ARG A 3 -19.48 5.71 -3.04
N THR A 4 -18.60 5.61 -4.04
CA THR A 4 -17.18 5.39 -3.82
C THR A 4 -16.45 6.72 -3.93
N LEU A 5 -15.61 7.03 -2.94
CA LEU A 5 -14.55 8.01 -3.04
C LEU A 5 -13.26 7.30 -3.48
N LEU A 6 -12.64 7.80 -4.55
CA LEU A 6 -11.37 7.31 -5.07
C LEU A 6 -10.32 8.42 -5.00
N MET A 7 -9.25 8.19 -4.23
CA MET A 7 -8.08 9.06 -4.15
C MET A 7 -6.99 8.53 -5.09
N VAL A 8 -6.51 9.37 -6.01
CA VAL A 8 -5.46 9.02 -6.99
C VAL A 8 -4.28 9.98 -6.81
N GLY A 9 -3.24 9.51 -6.12
CA GLY A 9 -1.99 10.24 -5.94
C GLY A 9 -1.03 9.99 -7.09
N THR A 10 -0.42 11.05 -7.60
CA THR A 10 0.46 11.01 -8.77
C THR A 10 1.77 11.76 -8.48
N ARG A 11 2.71 11.72 -9.44
CA ARG A 11 3.92 12.54 -9.40
C ARG A 11 3.70 14.07 -9.46
N LYS A 12 2.49 14.56 -9.72
CA LYS A 12 2.23 16.01 -9.84
C LYS A 12 0.94 16.48 -9.16
N GLY A 13 0.42 15.71 -8.21
CA GLY A 13 -0.73 16.08 -7.39
C GLY A 13 -1.66 14.91 -7.10
N LEU A 14 -2.77 15.25 -6.45
CA LEU A 14 -3.85 14.35 -6.06
C LEU A 14 -5.13 14.68 -6.84
N TRP A 15 -5.82 13.64 -7.30
CA TRP A 15 -7.16 13.73 -7.87
C TRP A 15 -8.14 12.93 -7.03
N LEU A 16 -9.36 13.44 -6.89
CA LEU A 16 -10.44 12.75 -6.19
C LEU A 16 -11.57 12.46 -7.16
N GLY A 17 -11.96 11.19 -7.29
CA GLY A 17 -13.13 10.74 -8.03
C GLY A 17 -14.24 10.37 -7.07
N THR A 18 -15.46 10.82 -7.33
CA THR A 18 -16.67 10.38 -6.62
C THR A 18 -17.61 9.70 -7.59
N SER A 19 -18.03 8.47 -7.28
CA SER A 19 -18.87 7.69 -8.18
C SER A 19 -20.36 7.97 -8.01
N ASP A 20 -21.16 7.57 -9.01
CA ASP A 20 -22.55 7.21 -8.80
C ASP A 20 -22.69 5.90 -7.99
N GLU A 21 -23.91 5.54 -7.60
CA GLU A 21 -24.17 4.33 -6.79
C GLU A 21 -23.78 3.04 -7.53
N ALA A 22 -23.90 3.02 -8.86
CA ALA A 22 -23.51 1.89 -9.70
C ALA A 22 -22.01 1.80 -9.99
N ARG A 23 -21.23 2.82 -9.60
CA ARG A 23 -19.78 2.96 -9.89
C ARG A 23 -19.44 2.98 -11.38
N THR A 24 -20.35 3.49 -12.20
CA THR A 24 -20.22 3.57 -13.68
C THR A 24 -19.92 4.98 -14.20
N SER A 25 -20.26 6.01 -13.42
CA SER A 25 -19.95 7.41 -13.73
C SER A 25 -19.24 8.07 -12.56
N TRP A 26 -18.33 8.99 -12.87
CA TRP A 26 -17.40 9.58 -11.90
C TRP A 26 -17.30 11.09 -12.08
N GLU A 27 -17.47 11.82 -10.98
CA GLU A 27 -17.18 13.25 -10.89
C GLU A 27 -15.78 13.44 -10.30
N TRP A 28 -14.96 14.27 -10.93
CA TRP A 28 -13.55 14.43 -10.56
C TRP A 28 -13.21 15.84 -10.11
N THR A 29 -12.37 15.95 -9.08
CA THR A 29 -11.76 17.20 -8.64
C THR A 29 -10.24 17.08 -8.60
N GLY A 30 -9.55 18.20 -8.82
CA GLY A 30 -8.09 18.29 -8.81
C GLY A 30 -7.53 19.12 -9.98
N PRO A 31 -6.19 19.21 -10.12
CA PRO A 31 -5.21 18.69 -9.16
C PRO A 31 -5.29 19.41 -7.82
N HIS A 32 -5.35 18.64 -6.74
CA HIS A 32 -4.98 19.08 -5.39
C HIS A 32 -3.46 18.95 -5.26
N PHE A 33 -2.82 19.85 -4.50
CA PHE A 33 -1.35 19.87 -4.32
C PHE A 33 -0.56 19.88 -5.65
N PRO A 34 -0.81 20.86 -6.53
CA PRO A 34 -0.22 20.88 -7.87
C PRO A 34 1.31 20.87 -7.80
N MET A 35 1.94 20.00 -8.60
CA MET A 35 3.39 19.79 -8.64
C MET A 35 4.02 19.22 -7.36
N GLU A 36 3.21 18.66 -6.45
CA GLU A 36 3.69 17.83 -5.35
C GLU A 36 3.56 16.34 -5.70
N GLU A 37 4.55 15.52 -5.33
CA GLU A 37 4.45 14.07 -5.49
C GLU A 37 3.60 13.50 -4.36
N VAL A 38 2.48 12.84 -4.68
CA VAL A 38 1.58 12.25 -3.69
C VAL A 38 1.80 10.75 -3.65
N TYR A 39 2.51 10.28 -2.61
CA TYR A 39 2.93 8.88 -2.46
C TYR A 39 2.03 8.07 -1.54
N SER A 40 1.30 8.73 -0.65
CA SER A 40 0.40 8.07 0.29
C SER A 40 -0.91 8.82 0.41
N VAL A 41 -1.99 8.06 0.46
CA VAL A 41 -3.32 8.57 0.75
C VAL A 41 -4.03 7.59 1.67
N MET A 42 -4.95 8.07 2.48
CA MET A 42 -5.74 7.27 3.42
C MET A 42 -7.14 7.84 3.50
N VAL A 43 -8.14 6.96 3.45
CA VAL A 43 -9.53 7.27 3.81
C VAL A 43 -9.80 6.55 5.12
N ASP A 44 -10.13 7.29 6.17
CA ASP A 44 -10.44 6.76 7.49
C ASP A 44 -11.90 7.03 7.82
N THR A 45 -12.70 5.96 7.80
CA THR A 45 -14.15 5.97 8.02
C THR A 45 -14.54 5.49 9.42
N ARG A 46 -13.57 5.27 10.33
CA ARG A 46 -13.83 4.70 11.66
C ARG A 46 -14.54 5.65 12.62
N GLY A 47 -14.37 6.96 12.43
CA GLY A 47 -15.02 8.00 13.23
C GLY A 47 -16.30 8.52 12.59
N ASP A 48 -17.07 9.31 13.35
CA ASP A 48 -18.34 9.92 12.90
C ASP A 48 -18.18 10.79 11.63
N THR A 49 -17.00 11.40 11.49
CA THR A 49 -16.62 12.18 10.31
C THR A 49 -15.46 11.47 9.61
N PRO A 50 -15.62 11.04 8.35
CA PRO A 50 -14.53 10.48 7.57
C PRO A 50 -13.38 11.49 7.44
N ARG A 51 -12.15 11.02 7.65
CA ARG A 51 -10.94 11.83 7.48
C ARG A 51 -10.11 11.31 6.31
N LEU A 52 -9.71 12.22 5.43
CA LEU A 52 -8.73 11.95 4.39
C LEU A 52 -7.36 12.45 4.86
N LEU A 53 -6.32 11.64 4.65
CA LEU A 53 -4.94 12.10 4.75
C LEU A 53 -4.22 11.90 3.41
N ALA A 54 -3.32 12.81 3.07
CA ALA A 54 -2.47 12.73 1.89
C ALA A 54 -1.03 13.14 2.21
N GLY A 55 -0.07 12.24 2.01
CA GLY A 55 1.35 12.54 2.08
C GLY A 55 1.84 13.09 0.74
N ALA A 56 2.09 14.41 0.69
CA ALA A 56 2.50 15.13 -0.50
C ALA A 56 3.89 15.75 -0.32
N SER A 57 4.77 15.54 -1.29
CA SER A 57 6.16 16.02 -1.26
C SER A 57 6.38 17.14 -2.27
N SER A 58 6.58 18.35 -1.76
CA SER A 58 6.99 19.51 -2.55
C SER A 58 8.50 19.57 -2.68
N SER A 59 9.01 19.81 -3.89
CA SER A 59 10.44 20.07 -4.10
C SER A 59 10.92 21.41 -3.53
N TRP A 60 9.98 22.29 -3.12
CA TRP A 60 10.27 23.61 -2.57
C TRP A 60 10.03 23.68 -1.06
N LEU A 61 8.91 23.11 -0.60
CA LEU A 61 8.47 23.20 0.80
C LEU A 61 8.81 21.93 1.61
N GLY A 62 9.23 20.86 0.95
CA GLY A 62 9.45 19.56 1.57
C GLY A 62 8.16 18.72 1.70
N PRO A 63 8.24 17.58 2.41
CA PRO A 63 7.12 16.66 2.63
C PRO A 63 6.12 17.18 3.66
N GLN A 64 4.83 17.02 3.35
CA GLN A 64 3.69 17.37 4.19
C GLN A 64 2.69 16.22 4.27
N VAL A 65 1.90 16.20 5.36
CA VAL A 65 0.68 15.41 5.44
C VAL A 65 -0.45 16.41 5.50
N TRP A 66 -1.33 16.33 4.50
CA TRP A 66 -2.53 17.14 4.41
C TRP A 66 -3.71 16.37 4.97
N ARG A 67 -4.65 17.07 5.61
CA ARG A 67 -5.88 16.47 6.13
C ARG A 67 -7.12 17.14 5.56
N SER A 68 -8.17 16.35 5.39
CA SER A 68 -9.51 16.85 5.07
C SER A 68 -10.54 16.09 5.90
N ASP A 69 -11.51 16.80 6.45
CA ASP A 69 -12.65 16.26 7.21
C ASP A 69 -13.98 16.49 6.45
N ASP A 70 -13.91 16.88 5.18
CA ASP A 70 -15.04 17.22 4.31
C ASP A 70 -14.91 16.56 2.93
N LEU A 71 -14.35 15.34 2.91
CA LEU A 71 -14.15 14.52 1.71
C LEU A 71 -13.34 15.21 0.60
N GLY A 72 -12.40 16.07 0.99
CA GLY A 72 -11.45 16.74 0.10
C GLY A 72 -11.94 18.05 -0.50
N ALA A 73 -13.04 18.61 0.00
CA ALA A 73 -13.49 19.94 -0.38
C ALA A 73 -12.56 21.04 0.15
N THR A 74 -12.02 20.84 1.36
CA THR A 74 -10.97 21.69 1.94
C THR A 74 -9.84 20.84 2.54
N TRP A 75 -8.64 21.41 2.53
CA TRP A 75 -7.43 20.78 3.06
C TRP A 75 -6.74 21.68 4.07
N GLY A 76 -6.33 21.10 5.20
CA GLY A 76 -5.52 21.76 6.22
C GLY A 76 -4.14 21.13 6.31
N GLU A 77 -3.13 21.96 6.59
CA GLU A 77 -1.79 21.49 6.98
C GLU A 77 -1.82 20.93 8.41
N THR A 78 -1.03 19.90 8.67
CA THR A 78 -0.76 19.42 10.04
C THR A 78 0.02 20.49 10.82
N PRO A 79 -0.32 20.79 12.10
CA PRO A 79 0.24 21.92 12.85
C PRO A 79 1.76 22.02 12.94
N ASN A 80 2.49 20.91 12.77
CA ASN A 80 3.95 20.84 12.85
C ASN A 80 4.61 20.25 11.57
N GLY A 81 3.87 20.20 10.46
CA GLY A 81 4.26 19.44 9.27
C GLY A 81 4.09 17.92 9.45
N ALA A 82 4.30 17.16 8.36
CA ALA A 82 4.05 15.70 8.24
C ALA A 82 4.49 14.87 9.46
N ALA A 83 5.74 14.43 9.43
CA ALA A 83 6.43 13.65 10.43
C ALA A 83 7.84 14.22 10.49
N ARG A 84 8.29 14.59 11.68
CA ARG A 84 9.61 15.22 11.87
C ARG A 84 10.51 14.27 12.63
N PHE A 85 11.65 13.95 12.03
CA PHE A 85 12.71 13.24 12.72
C PHE A 85 13.22 14.06 13.91
N PRO A 86 13.39 13.47 15.10
CA PRO A 86 14.04 14.12 16.22
C PRO A 86 15.47 14.57 15.87
N GLU A 87 15.92 15.70 16.43
CA GLU A 87 17.20 16.32 16.07
C GLU A 87 18.41 15.40 16.27
N ASP A 88 18.37 14.52 17.28
CA ASP A 88 19.44 13.57 17.60
C ASP A 88 19.64 12.49 16.53
N THR A 89 18.67 12.29 15.65
CA THR A 89 18.78 11.30 14.56
C THR A 89 19.63 11.79 13.39
N GLY A 90 19.77 13.11 13.23
CA GLY A 90 20.41 13.72 12.05
C GLY A 90 19.71 13.43 10.71
N ALA A 91 18.51 12.84 10.74
CA ALA A 91 17.76 12.45 9.55
C ALA A 91 16.75 13.53 9.13
N THR A 92 16.43 13.56 7.84
CA THR A 92 15.43 14.47 7.26
C THR A 92 14.44 13.66 6.47
N LEU A 93 13.14 13.93 6.66
CA LEU A 93 12.08 13.28 5.90
C LEU A 93 12.17 13.68 4.42
N ALA A 94 12.19 12.69 3.53
CA ALA A 94 12.07 12.90 2.10
C ALA A 94 10.60 12.77 1.64
N ARG A 95 9.91 11.74 2.13
CA ARG A 95 8.50 11.47 1.78
C ARG A 95 7.81 10.53 2.77
N VAL A 96 6.50 10.68 2.86
CA VAL A 96 5.61 9.73 3.54
C VAL A 96 5.13 8.71 2.51
N TRP A 97 5.61 7.48 2.63
CA TRP A 97 5.33 6.38 1.71
C TRP A 97 4.02 5.68 1.99
N GLN A 98 3.58 5.67 3.24
CA GLN A 98 2.30 5.06 3.58
C GLN A 98 1.65 5.71 4.79
N LEU A 99 0.33 5.72 4.78
CA LEU A 99 -0.54 6.12 5.88
C LEU A 99 -1.57 5.02 6.10
N GLN A 100 -1.68 4.53 7.33
CA GLN A 100 -2.56 3.41 7.68
C GLN A 100 -3.29 3.67 9.01
N PRO A 101 -4.61 3.47 9.05
CA PRO A 101 -5.34 3.47 10.32
C PRO A 101 -4.84 2.30 11.19
N GLY A 102 -4.65 2.54 12.48
CA GLY A 102 -4.31 1.50 13.45
C GLY A 102 -5.27 1.46 14.62
N LEU A 103 -5.29 0.38 15.39
CA LEU A 103 -6.08 0.33 16.60
C LEU A 103 -5.46 1.16 17.72
N SER A 104 -6.31 1.73 18.54
CA SER A 104 -5.94 2.27 19.85
C SER A 104 -6.23 1.22 20.94
N ALA A 105 -5.48 1.29 22.04
CA ALA A 105 -5.68 0.37 23.17
C ALA A 105 -6.99 0.63 23.94
N ASP A 106 -7.54 1.83 23.82
CA ASP A 106 -8.77 2.29 24.44
C ASP A 106 -9.98 2.25 23.50
N GLY A 107 -9.80 1.78 22.25
CA GLY A 107 -10.88 1.65 21.26
C GLY A 107 -11.24 2.94 20.52
N GLY A 108 -10.52 4.04 20.73
CA GLY A 108 -10.60 5.25 19.90
C GLY A 108 -10.06 5.10 18.46
N ASP A 109 -10.41 6.05 17.59
CA ASP A 109 -10.05 6.12 16.17
C ASP A 109 -8.78 6.95 15.90
N GLY A 110 -8.09 7.40 16.96
CA GLY A 110 -6.98 8.35 16.88
C GLY A 110 -5.69 7.84 16.27
N VAL A 111 -5.49 6.52 16.17
CA VAL A 111 -4.19 5.96 15.77
C VAL A 111 -4.04 5.93 14.25
N VAL A 112 -2.95 6.55 13.79
CA VAL A 112 -2.48 6.50 12.40
C VAL A 112 -1.00 6.15 12.38
N TRP A 113 -0.62 5.18 11.58
CA TRP A 113 0.77 4.83 11.34
C TRP A 113 1.26 5.43 10.02
N ALA A 114 2.51 5.86 9.99
CA ALA A 114 3.14 6.41 8.80
C ALA A 114 4.48 5.72 8.52
N GLY A 115 4.67 5.28 7.29
CA GLY A 115 5.93 4.71 6.79
C GLY A 115 6.63 5.75 5.93
N THR A 116 7.95 5.89 6.07
CA THR A 116 8.69 7.00 5.46
C THR A 116 9.92 6.58 4.67
N GLU A 117 10.45 7.54 3.92
CA GLU A 117 11.82 7.57 3.42
C GLU A 117 12.55 8.78 4.01
N PRO A 118 13.75 8.61 4.61
CA PRO A 118 14.45 7.33 4.83
C PRO A 118 13.62 6.35 5.67
N GLY A 119 13.96 5.07 5.61
CA GLY A 119 13.20 3.98 6.22
C GLY A 119 12.99 4.19 7.71
N ALA A 120 11.80 4.67 8.08
CA ALA A 120 11.32 4.75 9.45
C ALA A 120 9.81 4.54 9.53
N VAL A 121 9.32 4.33 10.74
CA VAL A 121 7.90 4.25 11.07
C VAL A 121 7.59 5.31 12.13
N PHE A 122 6.50 6.04 11.91
CA PHE A 122 5.96 7.02 12.82
C PHE A 122 4.55 6.63 13.25
N ARG A 123 4.13 7.13 14.39
CA ARG A 123 2.81 6.90 14.96
C ARG A 123 2.18 8.21 15.41
N SER A 124 0.92 8.40 15.05
CA SER A 124 0.02 9.44 15.55
C SER A 124 -1.02 8.80 16.47
N THR A 125 -1.50 9.57 17.45
CA THR A 125 -2.62 9.22 18.34
C THR A 125 -3.74 10.27 18.30
N ASP A 126 -3.65 11.23 17.39
CA ASP A 126 -4.52 12.39 17.25
C ASP A 126 -5.08 12.50 15.82
N ARG A 127 -5.41 11.35 15.22
CA ARG A 127 -6.00 11.22 13.87
C ARG A 127 -5.11 11.82 12.78
N GLY A 128 -3.79 11.64 12.91
CA GLY A 128 -2.79 12.09 11.93
C GLY A 128 -2.44 13.58 12.01
N GLU A 129 -2.72 14.26 13.12
CA GLU A 129 -2.35 15.67 13.29
C GLU A 129 -0.87 15.83 13.69
N THR A 130 -0.36 14.95 14.54
CA THR A 130 1.04 14.90 14.94
C THR A 130 1.58 13.48 14.94
N PHE A 131 2.85 13.33 14.57
CA PHE A 131 3.51 12.04 14.43
C PHE A 131 4.78 11.98 15.28
N SER A 132 4.94 10.88 16.01
CA SER A 132 6.12 10.56 16.80
C SER A 132 6.89 9.39 16.19
N LEU A 133 8.22 9.50 16.14
CA LEU A 133 9.09 8.45 15.64
C LEU A 133 9.01 7.19 16.52
N VAL A 134 8.84 6.01 15.91
CA VAL A 134 8.87 4.73 16.61
C VAL A 134 10.33 4.31 16.79
N ARG A 135 10.87 4.59 17.98
CA ARG A 135 12.29 4.39 18.32
C ARG A 135 12.72 2.94 18.26
N GLY A 136 11.88 1.98 18.66
CA GLY A 136 12.23 0.56 18.64
C GLY A 136 12.72 0.07 17.28
N LEU A 137 12.10 0.56 16.19
CA LEU A 137 12.51 0.21 14.83
C LEU A 137 13.64 1.11 14.31
N TRP A 138 13.65 2.39 14.68
CA TRP A 138 14.72 3.33 14.28
C TRP A 138 16.07 2.99 14.90
N ASP A 139 16.09 2.53 16.14
CA ASP A 139 17.31 2.16 16.87
C ASP A 139 17.64 0.67 16.69
N HIS A 140 16.88 -0.05 15.85
CA HIS A 140 17.08 -1.47 15.59
C HIS A 140 18.47 -1.74 14.99
N PRO A 141 19.21 -2.78 15.46
CA PRO A 141 20.57 -3.07 15.00
C PRO A 141 20.71 -3.25 13.48
N HIS A 142 19.72 -3.89 12.84
CA HIS A 142 19.75 -4.13 11.39
C HIS A 142 19.61 -2.84 10.55
N ARG A 143 19.18 -1.71 11.14
CA ARG A 143 18.91 -0.48 10.37
C ARG A 143 20.13 0.01 9.59
N ALA A 144 21.32 -0.12 10.18
CA ALA A 144 22.57 0.29 9.54
C ALA A 144 22.92 -0.56 8.30
N GLU A 145 22.28 -1.72 8.15
CA GLU A 145 22.50 -2.69 7.07
C GLU A 145 21.34 -2.77 6.08
N TRP A 146 20.20 -2.10 6.37
CA TRP A 146 19.15 -1.92 5.37
C TRP A 146 19.72 -1.12 4.20
N ASN A 147 19.43 -1.56 2.99
CA ASN A 147 19.89 -0.90 1.77
C ASN A 147 18.70 -0.25 1.05
N GLU A 148 19.00 0.63 0.11
CA GLU A 148 18.00 1.21 -0.77
C GLU A 148 17.79 0.31 -1.99
N GLY A 149 16.52 0.07 -2.34
CA GLY A 149 16.16 -0.41 -3.68
C GLY A 149 16.12 0.75 -4.68
N PHE A 150 15.81 0.46 -5.94
CA PHE A 150 15.62 1.51 -6.97
C PHE A 150 14.53 2.54 -6.63
N GLY A 151 13.60 2.19 -5.73
CA GLY A 151 12.55 3.08 -5.25
C GLY A 151 12.95 3.93 -4.03
N GLY A 152 14.17 3.82 -3.52
CA GLY A 152 14.58 4.36 -2.21
C GLY A 152 14.34 3.37 -1.08
N GLN A 153 14.97 3.62 0.08
CA GLN A 153 14.76 2.85 1.31
C GLN A 153 13.50 3.35 2.03
N ALA A 154 12.42 2.59 1.95
CA ALA A 154 11.11 3.03 2.45
C ALA A 154 10.32 1.92 3.13
N PHE A 155 9.71 2.23 4.28
CA PHE A 155 8.61 1.43 4.81
C PHE A 155 7.34 1.78 4.03
N HIS A 156 6.95 0.86 3.16
CA HIS A 156 5.80 1.02 2.26
C HIS A 156 4.67 0.04 2.60
N THR A 157 4.85 -0.81 3.60
CA THR A 157 3.77 -1.65 4.16
C THR A 157 3.74 -1.50 5.66
N ILE A 158 2.58 -1.16 6.20
CA ILE A 158 2.26 -1.15 7.63
C ILE A 158 0.90 -1.83 7.78
N LEU A 159 0.84 -2.88 8.58
CA LEU A 159 -0.36 -3.68 8.83
C LEU A 159 -0.55 -3.86 10.34
N PRO A 160 -1.21 -2.90 11.02
CA PRO A 160 -1.67 -3.09 12.39
C PRO A 160 -2.57 -4.32 12.47
N HIS A 161 -2.46 -5.09 13.56
CA HIS A 161 -3.31 -6.25 13.76
C HIS A 161 -4.76 -5.80 14.07
N PRO A 162 -5.80 -6.41 13.45
CA PRO A 162 -7.17 -5.91 13.53
C PRO A 162 -7.86 -6.15 14.87
N SER A 163 -7.23 -6.88 15.80
CA SER A 163 -7.75 -7.09 17.15
C SER A 163 -6.70 -6.99 18.25
N ASP A 164 -5.45 -6.61 17.91
CA ASP A 164 -4.36 -6.50 18.88
C ASP A 164 -3.59 -5.19 18.63
N PRO A 165 -3.79 -4.15 19.47
CA PRO A 165 -3.12 -2.87 19.28
C PRO A 165 -1.61 -2.92 19.54
N GLN A 166 -1.08 -4.01 20.11
CA GLN A 166 0.36 -4.21 20.34
C GLN A 166 1.06 -4.87 19.16
N ARG A 167 0.31 -5.52 18.26
CA ARG A 167 0.87 -6.20 17.09
C ARG A 167 0.80 -5.35 15.84
N VAL A 168 1.95 -5.10 15.23
CA VAL A 168 2.05 -4.39 13.93
C VAL A 168 3.11 -5.08 13.09
N LEU A 169 2.77 -5.36 11.83
CA LEU A 169 3.73 -5.82 10.82
C LEU A 169 4.11 -4.66 9.92
N VAL A 170 5.38 -4.53 9.60
CA VAL A 170 5.90 -3.54 8.66
C VAL A 170 6.82 -4.20 7.63
N ALA A 171 6.89 -3.64 6.43
CA ALA A 171 7.82 -4.12 5.41
C ALA A 171 8.49 -2.98 4.63
N LEU A 172 9.74 -3.21 4.23
CA LEU A 172 10.56 -2.27 3.48
C LEU A 172 11.32 -2.90 2.30
N SER A 173 11.62 -2.06 1.32
CA SER A 173 12.48 -2.33 0.16
C SER A 173 13.80 -1.54 0.30
N THR A 174 14.95 -2.12 0.66
CA THR A 174 15.21 -3.50 1.09
C THR A 174 15.46 -3.57 2.59
N GLY A 175 15.16 -4.72 3.17
CA GLY A 175 15.28 -4.98 4.61
C GLY A 175 14.36 -6.10 5.06
N GLY A 176 13.23 -6.29 4.37
CA GLY A 176 12.31 -7.40 4.60
C GLY A 176 11.06 -7.01 5.37
N VAL A 177 10.55 -7.94 6.17
CA VAL A 177 9.39 -7.81 7.05
C VAL A 177 9.88 -7.80 8.49
N TYR A 178 9.27 -6.93 9.30
CA TYR A 178 9.47 -6.85 10.74
C TYR A 178 8.12 -6.84 11.45
N VAL A 179 8.06 -7.43 12.64
CA VAL A 179 6.85 -7.49 13.47
C VAL A 179 7.18 -7.01 14.88
N THR A 180 6.30 -6.20 15.46
CA THR A 180 6.29 -5.92 16.89
C THR A 180 5.10 -6.64 17.53
N SER A 181 5.25 -7.02 18.80
CA SER A 181 4.17 -7.53 19.66
C SER A 181 4.03 -6.75 20.97
N ASP A 182 4.69 -5.60 21.07
CA ASP A 182 4.76 -4.75 22.26
C ASP A 182 4.52 -3.27 21.92
N GLY A 183 3.74 -3.00 20.87
CA GLY A 183 3.32 -1.64 20.51
C GLY A 183 4.42 -0.81 19.84
N GLY A 184 5.49 -1.47 19.39
CA GLY A 184 6.60 -0.86 18.66
C GLY A 184 7.83 -0.57 19.51
N GLU A 185 7.88 -1.06 20.75
CA GLU A 185 9.06 -0.96 21.62
C GLU A 185 10.21 -1.83 21.09
N THR A 186 9.91 -3.05 20.65
CA THR A 186 10.85 -3.96 19.99
C THR A 186 10.27 -4.54 18.70
N TRP A 187 11.16 -5.01 17.82
CA TRP A 187 10.82 -5.49 16.48
C TRP A 187 11.67 -6.69 16.11
N ASP A 188 11.03 -7.76 15.67
CA ASP A 188 11.69 -8.99 15.23
C ASP A 188 11.62 -9.13 13.69
N PRO A 189 12.71 -9.58 13.03
CA PRO A 189 12.67 -9.90 11.61
C PRO A 189 11.76 -11.09 11.35
N SER A 190 10.98 -11.03 10.27
CA SER A 190 9.88 -11.97 9.99
C SER A 190 9.95 -12.49 8.55
N ASN A 191 11.13 -12.99 8.14
CA ASN A 191 11.45 -13.27 6.73
C ASN A 191 11.65 -14.76 6.39
N THR A 192 11.43 -15.67 7.33
CA THR A 192 11.69 -17.10 7.12
C THR A 192 10.89 -17.63 5.92
N GLY A 193 11.59 -18.13 4.90
CA GLY A 193 10.99 -18.64 3.67
C GLY A 193 10.89 -17.63 2.52
N ILE A 194 11.16 -16.35 2.76
CA ILE A 194 11.18 -15.33 1.70
C ILE A 194 12.56 -15.27 1.04
N LYS A 195 12.58 -15.44 -0.28
CA LYS A 195 13.78 -15.37 -1.12
C LYS A 195 14.33 -13.95 -1.23
N ALA A 196 15.65 -13.81 -1.24
CA ALA A 196 16.39 -12.58 -1.55
C ALA A 196 17.29 -12.85 -2.77
N GLU A 197 16.69 -12.84 -3.96
CA GLU A 197 17.28 -13.43 -5.18
C GLU A 197 18.61 -12.83 -5.65
N PHE A 198 18.93 -11.64 -5.16
CA PHE A 198 20.20 -10.96 -5.39
C PHE A 198 21.36 -11.56 -4.58
N PHE A 199 21.09 -12.46 -3.63
CA PHE A 199 22.12 -13.23 -2.92
C PHE A 199 22.25 -14.65 -3.50
N PRO A 200 23.49 -15.09 -3.83
CA PRO A 200 23.70 -16.40 -4.46
C PRO A 200 23.64 -17.56 -3.46
N GLY A 201 23.20 -18.72 -3.94
CA GLY A 201 23.30 -20.00 -3.23
C GLY A 201 22.46 -20.07 -1.95
N GLU A 202 23.04 -20.62 -0.89
CA GLU A 202 22.36 -20.78 0.41
C GLU A 202 22.01 -19.45 1.09
N ARG A 203 22.63 -18.33 0.67
CA ARG A 203 22.35 -16.98 1.19
C ARG A 203 21.05 -16.37 0.66
N ASN A 204 20.33 -17.10 -0.20
CA ASN A 204 19.10 -16.63 -0.81
C ASN A 204 17.92 -16.57 0.17
N TYR A 205 18.07 -17.06 1.40
CA TYR A 205 17.08 -16.94 2.47
C TYR A 205 17.72 -16.33 3.72
N PRO A 206 18.15 -15.06 3.67
CA PRO A 206 18.74 -14.39 4.82
C PRO A 206 17.67 -14.06 5.87
N GLU A 207 18.10 -13.79 7.10
CA GLU A 207 17.22 -13.32 8.18
C GLU A 207 16.54 -11.99 7.84
N PHE A 208 17.23 -11.12 7.10
CA PHE A 208 16.73 -9.83 6.64
C PHE A 208 17.42 -9.41 5.32
N GLY A 209 16.92 -8.33 4.72
CA GLY A 209 17.47 -7.77 3.49
C GLY A 209 16.64 -8.04 2.24
N GLN A 210 15.54 -8.79 2.35
CA GLN A 210 14.56 -9.01 1.27
C GLN A 210 14.04 -7.68 0.71
N CYS A 211 13.67 -7.70 -0.57
CA CYS A 211 13.08 -6.55 -1.25
C CYS A 211 11.57 -6.76 -1.37
N VAL A 212 10.88 -6.69 -0.24
CA VAL A 212 9.41 -6.87 -0.17
C VAL A 212 8.75 -5.73 -0.92
N HIS A 213 7.74 -6.00 -1.75
CA HIS A 213 7.03 -4.95 -2.49
C HIS A 213 5.69 -4.59 -1.86
N LYS A 214 4.92 -5.57 -1.38
CA LYS A 214 3.65 -5.32 -0.70
C LYS A 214 3.24 -6.52 0.15
N VAL A 215 2.65 -6.27 1.30
CA VAL A 215 1.94 -7.28 2.10
C VAL A 215 0.47 -6.88 2.23
N ALA A 216 -0.43 -7.85 2.14
CA ALA A 216 -1.86 -7.72 2.43
C ALA A 216 -2.28 -8.74 3.49
N ARG A 217 -3.27 -8.41 4.31
CA ARG A 217 -3.82 -9.29 5.34
C ARG A 217 -5.17 -9.82 4.90
N ASP A 218 -5.42 -11.11 5.13
CA ASP A 218 -6.72 -11.71 4.90
C ASP A 218 -7.81 -11.04 5.75
N ALA A 219 -9.03 -10.97 5.22
CA ALA A 219 -10.14 -10.27 5.88
C ALA A 219 -10.70 -11.01 7.09
N VAL A 220 -10.56 -12.33 7.14
CA VAL A 220 -11.22 -13.17 8.16
C VAL A 220 -10.19 -13.80 9.09
N ASP A 221 -9.09 -14.34 8.54
CA ASP A 221 -7.99 -14.88 9.33
C ASP A 221 -6.87 -13.85 9.43
N PRO A 222 -6.75 -13.11 10.55
CA PRO A 222 -5.73 -12.09 10.66
C PRO A 222 -4.31 -12.66 10.64
N GLU A 223 -4.08 -13.94 10.92
CA GLU A 223 -2.74 -14.52 10.83
C GLU A 223 -2.35 -14.90 9.39
N ARG A 224 -3.32 -14.90 8.46
CA ARG A 224 -3.08 -15.12 7.04
C ARG A 224 -2.66 -13.83 6.33
N LEU A 225 -1.49 -13.88 5.70
CA LEU A 225 -0.89 -12.75 4.98
C LEU A 225 -0.45 -13.17 3.58
N TYR A 226 -0.56 -12.25 2.62
CA TYR A 226 -0.07 -12.41 1.25
C TYR A 226 1.01 -11.39 0.96
N LEU A 227 2.12 -11.81 0.36
CA LEU A 227 3.29 -10.98 0.13
C LEU A 227 3.74 -11.06 -1.32
N GLN A 228 3.80 -9.91 -1.99
CA GLN A 228 4.56 -9.75 -3.23
C GLN A 228 5.99 -9.32 -2.88
N ASN A 229 6.97 -10.11 -3.29
CA ASN A 229 8.40 -9.80 -3.14
C ASN A 229 8.99 -9.33 -4.48
N HIS A 230 10.25 -8.91 -4.49
CA HIS A 230 10.99 -8.70 -5.74
C HIS A 230 11.03 -9.96 -6.61
N GLY A 231 11.33 -11.11 -6.00
CA GLY A 231 11.20 -12.42 -6.63
C GLY A 231 10.36 -13.34 -5.74
N GLY A 232 9.19 -13.74 -6.23
CA GLY A 232 8.26 -14.63 -5.54
C GLY A 232 7.01 -13.95 -5.01
N VAL A 233 5.98 -14.75 -4.83
CA VAL A 233 4.71 -14.39 -4.19
C VAL A 233 4.49 -15.39 -3.07
N TYR A 234 4.24 -14.93 -1.85
CA TYR A 234 4.25 -15.77 -0.66
C TYR A 234 2.97 -15.64 0.15
N ARG A 235 2.65 -16.68 0.93
CA ARG A 235 1.64 -16.67 1.99
C ARG A 235 2.29 -16.98 3.34
N SER A 236 1.84 -16.32 4.39
CA SER A 236 2.02 -16.79 5.77
C SER A 236 0.66 -17.17 6.34
N ASP A 237 0.63 -18.20 7.19
CA ASP A 237 -0.55 -18.66 7.95
C ASP A 237 -0.32 -18.51 9.48
N ASP A 238 0.75 -17.82 9.87
CA ASP A 238 1.25 -17.72 11.24
C ASP A 238 1.69 -16.29 11.60
N GLY A 239 1.01 -15.29 11.04
CA GLY A 239 1.22 -13.89 11.40
C GLY A 239 2.52 -13.29 10.86
N GLY A 240 3.11 -13.92 9.84
CA GLY A 240 4.37 -13.54 9.21
C GLY A 240 5.58 -14.31 9.73
N ALA A 241 5.43 -15.23 10.69
CA ALA A 241 6.56 -15.96 11.26
C ALA A 241 7.26 -16.85 10.22
N SER A 242 6.50 -17.45 9.29
CA SER A 242 7.03 -18.18 8.15
C SER A 242 6.21 -17.98 6.88
N TRP A 243 6.87 -18.09 5.73
CA TRP A 243 6.31 -17.79 4.42
C TRP A 243 6.49 -18.96 3.45
N GLN A 244 5.43 -19.26 2.70
CA GLN A 244 5.34 -20.33 1.71
C GLN A 244 5.13 -19.73 0.32
N ASP A 245 5.86 -20.23 -0.67
CA ASP A 245 5.70 -19.78 -2.06
C ASP A 245 4.33 -20.19 -2.61
N ILE A 246 3.61 -19.20 -3.15
CA ILE A 246 2.31 -19.30 -3.80
C ILE A 246 2.34 -18.69 -5.21
N ALA A 247 3.52 -18.43 -5.78
CA ALA A 247 3.65 -17.99 -7.16
C ALA A 247 3.20 -19.01 -8.23
N PRO A 248 3.22 -20.35 -8.02
CA PRO A 248 2.76 -21.29 -9.04
C PRO A 248 1.36 -20.98 -9.58
N GLY A 249 1.24 -20.89 -10.91
CA GLY A 249 0.00 -20.51 -11.58
C GLY A 249 -0.04 -19.05 -12.07
N LEU A 250 0.81 -18.18 -11.52
CA LEU A 250 1.04 -16.85 -12.07
C LEU A 250 1.94 -16.91 -13.32
N PRO A 251 1.81 -15.96 -14.27
CA PRO A 251 2.63 -15.91 -15.47
C PRO A 251 4.08 -15.47 -15.20
N THR A 252 4.33 -14.92 -14.02
CA THR A 252 5.64 -14.45 -13.53
C THR A 252 5.57 -14.31 -12.00
N GLU A 253 6.71 -14.43 -11.34
CA GLU A 253 6.85 -14.24 -9.88
C GLU A 253 7.16 -12.78 -9.49
N PHE A 254 7.26 -11.88 -10.48
CA PHE A 254 7.56 -10.47 -10.29
C PHE A 254 6.28 -9.61 -10.40
N GLY A 255 6.16 -8.63 -9.51
CA GLY A 255 5.01 -7.74 -9.43
C GLY A 255 5.24 -6.69 -8.35
N PHE A 256 4.32 -5.76 -8.15
CA PHE A 256 4.38 -4.82 -7.01
C PHE A 256 3.14 -4.87 -6.13
N ALA A 257 1.95 -4.98 -6.73
CA ALA A 257 0.69 -4.90 -6.03
C ALA A 257 0.27 -6.25 -5.44
N MET A 258 -0.28 -6.21 -4.22
CA MET A 258 -0.98 -7.32 -3.57
C MET A 258 -2.13 -6.72 -2.76
N VAL A 259 -3.35 -7.22 -2.99
CA VAL A 259 -4.58 -6.71 -2.37
C VAL A 259 -5.40 -7.89 -1.88
N ALA A 260 -5.82 -7.91 -0.62
CA ALA A 260 -6.77 -8.90 -0.12
C ALA A 260 -8.21 -8.40 -0.33
N HIS A 261 -9.15 -9.33 -0.51
CA HIS A 261 -10.57 -8.99 -0.47
C HIS A 261 -10.91 -8.47 0.93
N PRO A 262 -11.69 -7.39 1.09
CA PRO A 262 -11.99 -6.77 2.39
C PRO A 262 -12.92 -7.57 3.31
N HIS A 263 -13.61 -8.60 2.78
CA HIS A 263 -14.72 -9.28 3.47
C HIS A 263 -14.63 -10.82 3.39
N ARG A 264 -13.86 -11.36 2.44
CA ARG A 264 -13.83 -12.79 2.13
C ARG A 264 -12.46 -13.37 2.42
N ALA A 265 -12.45 -14.43 3.21
CA ALA A 265 -11.26 -15.23 3.46
C ALA A 265 -10.67 -15.76 2.14
N ASP A 266 -9.39 -16.07 2.17
CA ASP A 266 -8.66 -16.83 1.17
C ASP A 266 -8.60 -16.16 -0.21
N THR A 267 -9.00 -14.90 -0.27
CA THR A 267 -9.21 -14.18 -1.52
C THR A 267 -8.26 -13.00 -1.62
N ALA A 268 -7.37 -13.04 -2.61
CA ALA A 268 -6.41 -11.99 -2.88
C ALA A 268 -6.22 -11.77 -4.37
N TYR A 269 -5.70 -10.59 -4.70
CA TYR A 269 -5.49 -10.10 -6.05
C TYR A 269 -4.04 -9.65 -6.23
N ASN A 270 -3.47 -9.99 -7.37
CA ASN A 270 -2.12 -9.63 -7.77
C ASN A 270 -2.13 -9.01 -9.17
N PHE A 271 -1.13 -8.17 -9.47
CA PHE A 271 -0.89 -7.63 -10.81
C PHE A 271 0.54 -8.00 -11.26
N PRO A 272 0.72 -9.17 -11.89
CA PRO A 272 2.04 -9.65 -12.30
C PRO A 272 2.61 -8.83 -13.47
N ILE A 273 3.92 -8.57 -13.45
CA ILE A 273 4.64 -7.91 -14.56
C ILE A 273 5.94 -8.66 -14.88
N THR A 274 6.42 -8.53 -16.12
CA THR A 274 7.45 -9.39 -16.71
C THR A 274 8.69 -9.55 -15.83
N GLY A 275 9.28 -8.46 -15.34
CA GLY A 275 10.47 -8.52 -14.50
C GLY A 275 11.02 -7.15 -14.13
N ALA A 276 12.12 -7.11 -13.38
CA ALA A 276 12.78 -5.88 -12.97
C ALA A 276 13.30 -5.05 -14.17
N GLU A 277 13.72 -5.75 -15.22
CA GLU A 277 14.24 -5.25 -16.50
C GLU A 277 13.14 -4.79 -17.46
N ALA A 278 11.92 -5.28 -17.27
CA ALA A 278 10.77 -5.03 -18.14
C ALA A 278 9.50 -4.85 -17.26
N ARG A 279 9.33 -3.65 -16.72
CA ARG A 279 8.25 -3.34 -15.76
C ARG A 279 6.91 -3.08 -16.45
N TRP A 280 6.41 -4.09 -17.15
CA TRP A 280 5.09 -4.14 -17.75
C TRP A 280 4.57 -5.58 -17.80
N PRO A 281 3.24 -5.81 -17.86
CA PRO A 281 2.64 -7.14 -17.95
C PRO A 281 3.28 -8.06 -18.99
N VAL A 282 3.26 -9.36 -18.71
CA VAL A 282 3.71 -10.39 -19.65
C VAL A 282 2.95 -10.23 -20.98
N GLU A 283 3.70 -10.22 -22.09
CA GLU A 283 3.18 -9.97 -23.44
C GLU A 283 2.46 -8.61 -23.62
N GLY A 284 2.59 -7.68 -22.67
CA GLY A 284 1.85 -6.42 -22.66
C GLY A 284 0.36 -6.59 -22.40
N CYS A 285 -0.08 -7.72 -21.86
CA CYS A 285 -1.50 -7.99 -21.59
C CYS A 285 -1.83 -7.67 -20.12
N ALA A 286 -2.50 -6.55 -19.86
CA ALA A 286 -2.88 -6.19 -18.50
C ALA A 286 -3.92 -7.18 -17.94
N ARG A 287 -3.60 -7.86 -16.84
CA ARG A 287 -4.49 -8.79 -16.15
C ARG A 287 -4.30 -8.66 -14.65
N VAL A 288 -5.41 -8.63 -13.92
CA VAL A 288 -5.42 -8.87 -12.48
C VAL A 288 -5.55 -10.38 -12.28
N TYR A 289 -4.75 -10.98 -11.41
CA TYR A 289 -4.87 -12.39 -11.05
C TYR A 289 -5.55 -12.50 -9.70
N ARG A 290 -6.53 -13.39 -9.58
CA ARG A 290 -7.24 -13.66 -8.33
C ARG A 290 -6.92 -15.06 -7.84
N THR A 291 -6.76 -15.20 -6.53
CA THR A 291 -6.92 -16.48 -5.84
C THR A 291 -8.17 -16.42 -4.97
N THR A 292 -8.84 -17.55 -4.77
CA THR A 292 -9.93 -17.75 -3.80
C THR A 292 -9.67 -18.96 -2.90
N ASP A 293 -8.44 -19.45 -2.91
CA ASP A 293 -7.97 -20.65 -2.20
C ASP A 293 -6.61 -20.39 -1.53
N ALA A 294 -6.41 -19.15 -1.08
CA ALA A 294 -5.21 -18.68 -0.40
C ALA A 294 -3.92 -18.93 -1.18
N GLY A 295 -3.95 -18.75 -2.50
CA GLY A 295 -2.80 -18.85 -3.39
C GLY A 295 -2.46 -20.28 -3.82
N ALA A 296 -3.33 -21.27 -3.57
CA ALA A 296 -3.14 -22.61 -4.11
C ALA A 296 -3.34 -22.64 -5.63
N SER A 297 -4.20 -21.76 -6.16
CA SER A 297 -4.36 -21.49 -7.58
C SER A 297 -4.65 -20.02 -7.86
N TRP A 298 -4.38 -19.61 -9.10
CA TRP A 298 -4.61 -18.25 -9.59
C TRP A 298 -5.36 -18.27 -10.92
N GLU A 299 -6.32 -17.37 -11.07
CA GLU A 299 -7.07 -17.17 -12.30
C GLU A 299 -6.89 -15.73 -12.85
N PRO A 300 -6.70 -15.57 -14.17
CA PRO A 300 -6.63 -14.24 -14.78
C PRO A 300 -8.03 -13.62 -14.92
N LEU A 301 -8.15 -12.36 -14.52
CA LEU A 301 -9.32 -11.51 -14.66
C LEU A 301 -9.08 -10.42 -15.72
N GLY A 302 -10.18 -9.90 -16.27
CA GLY A 302 -10.16 -8.81 -17.24
C GLY A 302 -9.81 -9.20 -18.67
N GLY A 303 -9.87 -10.49 -19.03
CA GLY A 303 -9.69 -10.95 -20.41
C GLY A 303 -10.69 -10.27 -21.37
N GLY A 304 -10.19 -9.53 -22.35
CA GLY A 304 -11.01 -8.76 -23.31
C GLY A 304 -11.60 -7.45 -22.78
N ALA A 305 -11.52 -7.17 -21.47
CA ALA A 305 -11.96 -5.92 -20.85
C ALA A 305 -10.79 -4.98 -20.53
N LEU A 306 -9.66 -5.55 -20.08
CA LEU A 306 -8.40 -4.85 -19.89
C LEU A 306 -7.57 -4.86 -21.18
N PRO A 307 -6.73 -3.85 -21.41
CA PRO A 307 -6.04 -3.68 -22.68
C PRO A 307 -4.95 -4.73 -22.91
N ASP A 308 -4.89 -5.19 -24.16
CA ASP A 308 -3.69 -5.78 -24.74
C ASP A 308 -2.85 -4.64 -25.34
N GLY A 309 -1.54 -4.61 -25.09
CA GLY A 309 -0.67 -3.46 -25.42
C GLY A 309 -0.47 -2.47 -24.27
N TYR A 310 -0.53 -2.94 -23.03
CA TYR A 310 -0.26 -2.19 -21.82
C TYR A 310 1.21 -2.31 -21.40
N PHE A 311 2.02 -1.30 -21.73
CA PHE A 311 3.46 -1.29 -21.48
C PHE A 311 3.86 -0.39 -20.30
N THR A 312 3.18 -0.56 -19.17
CA THR A 312 3.48 0.16 -17.94
C THR A 312 3.26 -0.69 -16.69
N ALA A 313 3.77 -0.23 -15.55
CA ALA A 313 3.63 -0.92 -14.27
C ALA A 313 2.43 -0.40 -13.48
N VAL A 314 1.84 -1.28 -12.67
CA VAL A 314 1.03 -0.91 -11.52
C VAL A 314 1.92 -1.04 -10.28
N MET A 315 2.11 0.04 -9.54
CA MET A 315 3.01 0.10 -8.39
C MET A 315 2.34 -0.44 -7.10
N ARG A 316 3.15 -0.56 -6.03
CA ARG A 316 2.81 -1.21 -4.75
C ARG A 316 1.43 -0.82 -4.18
N ASP A 317 1.17 0.48 -4.09
CA ASP A 317 -0.07 1.04 -3.56
C ASP A 317 -0.98 1.62 -4.67
N ALA A 318 -0.64 1.39 -5.95
CA ALA A 318 -1.44 1.85 -7.08
C ALA A 318 -2.55 0.85 -7.47
N MET A 319 -2.92 -0.04 -6.55
CA MET A 319 -4.05 -0.96 -6.68
C MET A 319 -4.72 -1.11 -5.31
N CYS A 320 -6.05 -1.11 -5.27
CA CYS A 320 -6.82 -1.29 -4.05
C CYS A 320 -8.19 -1.90 -4.32
N ALA A 321 -8.88 -2.27 -3.23
CA ALA A 321 -10.29 -2.62 -3.22
C ALA A 321 -11.06 -1.57 -2.42
N ASP A 322 -12.33 -1.35 -2.75
CA ASP A 322 -13.27 -0.64 -1.85
C ASP A 322 -13.85 -1.61 -0.81
N ASP A 323 -14.73 -1.13 0.06
CA ASP A 323 -15.38 -1.85 1.16
C ASP A 323 -16.89 -2.05 0.95
N HIS A 324 -17.41 -1.89 -0.27
CA HIS A 324 -18.81 -2.18 -0.58
C HIS A 324 -19.12 -3.69 -0.45
N ASP A 325 -20.40 -4.05 -0.25
CA ASP A 325 -20.85 -5.45 -0.22
C ASP A 325 -20.45 -6.23 -1.49
N GLN A 326 -20.66 -5.62 -2.66
CA GLN A 326 -20.06 -6.07 -3.91
C GLN A 326 -18.76 -5.29 -4.12
N VAL A 327 -17.63 -5.93 -3.86
CA VAL A 327 -16.33 -5.27 -3.81
C VAL A 327 -15.91 -4.78 -5.19
N GLY A 328 -15.48 -3.51 -5.23
CA GLY A 328 -14.85 -2.91 -6.39
C GLY A 328 -13.32 -3.05 -6.34
N LEU A 329 -12.68 -3.18 -7.50
CA LEU A 329 -11.22 -3.16 -7.66
C LEU A 329 -10.79 -1.96 -8.50
N TYR A 330 -9.69 -1.35 -8.09
CA TYR A 330 -9.16 -0.14 -8.72
C TYR A 330 -7.67 -0.26 -8.92
N PHE A 331 -7.15 0.21 -10.04
CA PHE A 331 -5.71 0.38 -10.21
C PHE A 331 -5.34 1.57 -11.10
N GLY A 332 -4.14 2.08 -10.89
CA GLY A 332 -3.53 3.15 -11.66
C GLY A 332 -2.20 2.72 -12.27
N GLY A 333 -2.00 3.07 -13.54
CA GLY A 333 -0.74 2.84 -14.24
C GLY A 333 0.20 4.04 -14.19
N ARG A 334 1.51 3.78 -14.37
CA ARG A 334 2.50 4.88 -14.53
C ARG A 334 2.26 5.71 -15.80
N ASN A 335 1.40 5.25 -16.69
CA ASN A 335 0.95 5.97 -17.89
C ASN A 335 -0.19 6.97 -17.62
N GLY A 336 -0.69 7.09 -16.39
CA GLY A 336 -1.77 8.02 -16.05
C GLY A 336 -3.19 7.48 -16.24
N GLY A 337 -3.34 6.22 -16.66
CA GLY A 337 -4.65 5.57 -16.75
C GLY A 337 -5.10 5.02 -15.40
N VAL A 338 -6.38 5.21 -15.06
CA VAL A 338 -7.03 4.69 -13.86
C VAL A 338 -8.20 3.81 -14.27
N TRP A 339 -8.21 2.59 -13.76
CA TRP A 339 -9.17 1.55 -14.11
C TRP A 339 -9.98 1.15 -12.89
N ALA A 340 -11.25 0.85 -13.10
CA ALA A 340 -12.16 0.37 -12.07
C ALA A 340 -12.96 -0.84 -12.56
N SER A 341 -13.25 -1.73 -11.62
CA SER A 341 -14.19 -2.83 -11.74
C SER A 341 -15.16 -2.75 -10.56
N PRO A 342 -16.48 -2.68 -10.77
CA PRO A 342 -17.46 -2.68 -9.68
C PRO A 342 -17.88 -4.09 -9.23
N ASP A 343 -17.27 -5.14 -9.77
CA ASP A 343 -17.75 -6.52 -9.68
C ASP A 343 -16.61 -7.54 -9.51
N GLU A 344 -15.71 -7.25 -8.57
CA GLU A 344 -14.59 -8.12 -8.17
C GLU A 344 -13.62 -8.49 -9.31
N GLY A 345 -13.50 -7.61 -10.32
CA GLY A 345 -12.61 -7.77 -11.47
C GLY A 345 -13.25 -8.45 -12.68
N SER A 346 -14.57 -8.69 -12.69
CA SER A 346 -15.26 -9.37 -13.79
C SER A 346 -15.40 -8.47 -15.02
N THR A 347 -15.71 -7.20 -14.82
CA THR A 347 -15.76 -6.15 -15.86
C THR A 347 -14.84 -4.99 -15.49
N TRP A 348 -14.37 -4.25 -16.48
CA TRP A 348 -13.42 -3.15 -16.29
C TRP A 348 -13.75 -1.95 -17.17
N GLN A 349 -13.49 -0.76 -16.62
CA GLN A 349 -13.61 0.53 -17.29
C GLN A 349 -12.39 1.39 -16.98
N GLU A 350 -11.84 2.07 -17.99
CA GLU A 350 -10.93 3.20 -17.77
C GLU A 350 -11.76 4.41 -17.33
N ILE A 351 -11.66 4.78 -16.05
CA ILE A 351 -12.47 5.83 -15.42
C ILE A 351 -11.76 7.19 -15.39
N HIS A 352 -10.45 7.21 -15.63
CA HIS A 352 -9.66 8.42 -15.88
C HIS A 352 -8.46 8.08 -16.75
N LYS A 353 -8.02 9.03 -17.57
CA LYS A 353 -6.79 8.95 -18.38
C LYS A 353 -6.04 10.26 -18.40
N ASP A 354 -4.86 10.28 -19.00
CA ASP A 354 -4.02 11.46 -19.20
C ASP A 354 -3.61 12.16 -17.89
N LEU A 355 -3.60 11.41 -16.77
CA LEU A 355 -3.00 11.88 -15.53
C LEU A 355 -1.47 11.80 -15.58
N PRO A 356 -0.77 12.50 -14.68
CA PRO A 356 0.62 12.17 -14.39
C PRO A 356 0.76 10.73 -13.89
N ASP A 357 1.99 10.26 -13.88
CA ASP A 357 2.42 8.97 -13.33
C ASP A 357 1.74 8.65 -11.98
N VAL A 358 0.84 7.65 -11.96
CA VAL A 358 0.05 7.26 -10.78
C VAL A 358 0.92 6.43 -9.83
N LEU A 359 0.96 6.88 -8.57
CA LEU A 359 1.80 6.30 -7.52
C LEU A 359 0.99 5.50 -6.50
N VAL A 360 -0.23 5.97 -6.19
CA VAL A 360 -1.09 5.42 -5.16
C VAL A 360 -2.57 5.58 -5.53
N VAL A 361 -3.38 4.57 -5.22
CA VAL A 361 -4.83 4.59 -5.38
C VAL A 361 -5.49 4.06 -4.10
N ARG A 362 -6.52 4.75 -3.59
CA ARG A 362 -7.27 4.34 -2.40
C ARG A 362 -8.76 4.57 -2.62
N ALA A 363 -9.58 3.57 -2.34
CA ALA A 363 -11.03 3.62 -2.49
C ALA A 363 -11.72 3.36 -1.15
N ALA A 364 -12.87 3.98 -0.93
CA ALA A 364 -13.76 3.68 0.19
C ALA A 364 -15.21 4.06 -0.15
N GLN A 365 -16.15 3.32 0.41
CA GLN A 365 -17.56 3.63 0.44
C GLN A 365 -17.78 4.85 1.35
N VAL A 366 -18.53 5.84 0.85
CA VAL A 366 -18.92 7.05 1.58
C VAL A 366 -20.38 7.39 1.28
N GLY A 367 -21.06 8.07 2.22
CA GLY A 367 -22.46 8.52 2.09
C GLY A 367 -23.47 7.48 2.56
#